data_AF-A0A813JSK9-F1
#
_entry.id   AF-A0A813JSK9-F1
#
_cell.length_a   1.000
_cell.length_b   1.000
_cell.length_c   1.000
_cell.angle_alpha   90.00
_cell.angle_beta   90.00
_cell.angle_gamma   90.00
#
_symmetry.space_group_name_H-M   'P 1'
#
loop_
_entity.id
_entity.type
_entity.pdbx_description
1 polymer ?
#
loop_
_entity_poly.entity_id
_entity_poly.type
_entity_poly.pdbx_seq_one_letter_code
_entity_poly.pdbx_strand_id
1 'polypeptide(L)'
;VMLLFHRISDGLGDYGMIRVSAWLHPILEVFLEKLQRLKFHLEKLNGTLDDVYVLGRARGQPAEKPAPSSRMCARAHAAIERALLGRACHYTQLTQLVDELKSRSAPERLPHVAEGISDACSSLQGILGSEEFRAHVGDSFPELPFLGGTPSSNGDQSALRDRAEPRALLDVRTSTEEPAEPGLPTLLDRRRGSDDQGVLMTDLKGLPSELRATVFRIRPDSATATFRRDRRSLVISGGKLLIFEKGSRSDVKLAVDLPAGLERCSRPGESILELSVHRLPAGALRCDGVTEHKSYAFEFASPQMAKEFHDVLQAHLGSLQGPGVISGPRRATSAS
;
A
#
# COMPACT_ATOMS: atom_id res chain seq x y z
N VAL A 1 -27.15 14.83 -22.04
CA VAL A 1 -25.70 15.12 -22.20
C VAL A 1 -24.85 14.39 -21.16
N MET A 2 -24.98 14.62 -19.85
CA MET A 2 -24.12 13.96 -18.83
C MET A 2 -24.13 12.43 -18.86
N LEU A 3 -25.30 11.80 -19.07
CA LEU A 3 -25.39 10.35 -19.23
C LEU A 3 -24.57 9.80 -20.42
N LEU A 4 -24.45 10.57 -21.51
CA LEU A 4 -23.65 10.16 -22.67
C LEU A 4 -22.15 10.27 -22.38
N PHE A 5 -21.72 11.31 -21.66
CA PHE A 5 -20.34 11.42 -21.21
C PHE A 5 -19.94 10.26 -20.28
N HIS A 6 -20.82 9.87 -19.35
CA HIS A 6 -20.60 8.68 -18.53
C HIS A 6 -20.47 7.43 -19.39
N ARG A 7 -21.38 7.21 -20.34
CA ARG A 7 -21.34 6.04 -21.24
C ARG A 7 -20.04 6.00 -22.07
N ILE A 8 -19.58 7.13 -22.59
CA ILE A 8 -18.31 7.22 -23.33
C ILE A 8 -17.12 6.93 -22.41
N SER A 9 -17.11 7.54 -21.21
CA SER A 9 -16.06 7.32 -20.21
C SER A 9 -15.97 5.84 -19.80
N ASP A 10 -17.11 5.21 -19.51
CA ASP A 10 -17.19 3.79 -19.13
C ASP A 10 -16.72 2.90 -20.29
N GLY A 11 -17.14 3.21 -21.52
CA GLY A 11 -16.68 2.50 -22.72
C GLY A 11 -15.17 2.59 -22.93
N LEU A 12 -14.58 3.78 -22.75
CA LEU A 12 -13.13 3.98 -22.84
C LEU A 12 -12.38 3.24 -21.72
N GLY A 13 -12.94 3.19 -20.52
CA GLY A 13 -12.41 2.40 -19.41
C GLY A 13 -12.39 0.90 -19.74
N ASP A 14 -13.50 0.37 -20.25
CA ASP A 14 -13.61 -1.02 -20.69
C ASP A 14 -12.65 -1.33 -21.86
N TYR A 15 -12.50 -0.42 -22.82
CA TYR A 15 -11.52 -0.54 -23.90
C TYR A 15 -10.09 -0.66 -23.37
N GLY A 16 -9.71 0.19 -22.40
CA GLY A 16 -8.40 0.13 -21.74
C GLY A 16 -8.18 -1.21 -21.05
N MET A 17 -9.19 -1.72 -20.34
CA MET A 17 -9.16 -3.04 -19.68
C MET A 17 -8.99 -4.19 -20.67
N ILE A 18 -9.69 -4.16 -21.80
CA ILE A 18 -9.58 -5.17 -22.85
C ILE A 18 -8.18 -5.16 -23.48
N ARG A 19 -7.59 -3.98 -23.69
CA ARG A 19 -6.24 -3.82 -24.26
C ARG A 19 -5.15 -4.46 -23.40
N VAL A 20 -5.32 -4.48 -22.08
CA VAL A 20 -4.37 -5.10 -21.14
C VAL A 20 -4.69 -6.56 -20.81
N SER A 21 -5.76 -7.12 -21.36
CA SER A 21 -6.26 -8.47 -21.06
C SER A 21 -5.21 -9.57 -21.21
N ALA A 22 -4.37 -9.50 -22.26
CA ALA A 22 -3.30 -10.45 -22.51
C ALA A 22 -2.28 -10.55 -21.36
N TRP A 23 -2.11 -9.48 -20.58
CA TRP A 23 -1.24 -9.43 -19.40
C TRP A 23 -2.03 -9.69 -18.11
N LEU A 24 -3.25 -9.16 -18.05
CA LEU A 24 -4.10 -9.25 -16.87
C LEU A 24 -4.59 -10.68 -16.62
N HIS A 25 -5.08 -11.39 -17.64
CA HIS A 25 -5.70 -12.71 -17.48
C HIS A 25 -4.73 -13.74 -16.86
N PRO A 26 -3.47 -13.89 -17.33
CA PRO A 26 -2.52 -14.79 -16.68
C PRO A 26 -2.29 -14.49 -15.18
N ILE A 27 -2.26 -13.21 -14.81
CA ILE A 27 -2.11 -12.80 -13.40
C ILE A 27 -3.35 -13.21 -12.59
N LEU A 28 -4.55 -13.01 -13.16
CA LEU A 28 -5.80 -13.41 -12.53
C LEU A 28 -5.90 -14.94 -12.35
N GLU A 29 -5.41 -15.74 -13.30
CA GLU A 29 -5.37 -17.20 -13.14
C GLU A 29 -4.43 -17.63 -12.00
N VAL A 30 -3.22 -17.07 -11.94
CA VAL A 30 -2.26 -17.34 -10.84
C VAL A 30 -2.86 -16.92 -9.50
N PHE A 31 -3.60 -15.81 -9.47
CA PHE A 31 -4.28 -15.34 -8.28
C PHE A 31 -5.39 -16.31 -7.84
N LEU A 32 -6.22 -16.79 -8.77
CA LEU A 32 -7.26 -17.80 -8.49
C LEU A 32 -6.65 -19.09 -7.94
N GLU A 33 -5.55 -19.57 -8.53
CA GLU A 33 -4.85 -20.75 -8.04
C GLU A 33 -4.37 -20.57 -6.59
N LYS A 34 -3.78 -19.39 -6.28
CA LYS A 34 -3.35 -19.06 -4.92
C LYS A 34 -4.53 -19.02 -3.94
N LEU A 35 -5.68 -18.49 -4.35
CA LEU A 35 -6.90 -18.49 -3.54
C LEU A 35 -7.41 -19.90 -3.27
N GLN A 36 -7.41 -20.78 -4.27
CA GLN A 36 -7.79 -22.17 -4.10
C GLN A 36 -6.87 -22.91 -3.14
N ARG A 37 -5.54 -22.73 -3.26
CA ARG A 37 -4.55 -23.30 -2.34
C ARG A 37 -4.76 -22.79 -0.91
N LEU A 38 -5.01 -21.50 -0.74
CA LEU A 38 -5.28 -20.90 0.57
C LEU A 38 -6.55 -21.48 1.19
N LYS A 39 -7.64 -21.59 0.42
CA LYS A 39 -8.88 -22.23 0.85
C LYS A 39 -8.62 -23.66 1.32
N PHE A 40 -7.93 -24.47 0.51
CA PHE A 40 -7.59 -25.84 0.85
C PHE A 40 -6.81 -25.96 2.17
N HIS A 41 -5.79 -25.12 2.37
CA HIS A 41 -5.01 -25.13 3.62
C HIS A 41 -5.83 -24.75 4.84
N LEU A 42 -6.72 -23.76 4.71
CA LEU A 42 -7.57 -23.33 5.81
C LEU A 42 -8.68 -24.33 6.13
N GLU A 43 -9.25 -25.00 5.12
CA GLU A 43 -10.20 -26.11 5.32
C GLU A 43 -9.53 -27.29 6.04
N LYS A 44 -8.30 -27.65 5.61
CA LYS A 44 -7.50 -28.68 6.27
C LYS A 44 -7.18 -28.31 7.73
N LEU A 45 -6.80 -27.05 7.96
CA LEU A 45 -6.56 -26.54 9.32
C LEU A 45 -7.84 -26.63 10.17
N ASN A 46 -8.98 -26.21 9.63
CA ASN A 46 -10.26 -26.29 10.34
C ASN A 46 -10.59 -27.74 10.73
N GLY A 47 -10.47 -28.68 9.78
CA GLY A 47 -10.71 -30.11 10.05
C GLY A 47 -9.78 -30.65 11.12
N THR A 48 -8.50 -30.28 11.09
CA THR A 48 -7.52 -30.69 12.12
C THR A 48 -7.89 -30.12 13.50
N LEU A 49 -8.35 -28.86 13.56
CA LEU A 49 -8.80 -28.25 14.81
C LEU A 49 -10.07 -28.90 15.35
N ASP A 50 -11.03 -29.23 14.48
CA ASP A 50 -12.26 -29.96 14.84
C ASP A 50 -11.94 -31.34 15.38
N ASP A 51 -11.07 -32.09 14.71
CA ASP A 51 -10.66 -33.43 15.13
C ASP A 51 -9.99 -33.42 16.51
N VAL A 52 -9.05 -32.50 16.74
CA VAL A 52 -8.29 -32.43 17.99
C VAL A 52 -9.12 -31.86 19.14
N TYR A 53 -9.79 -30.72 18.93
CA TYR A 53 -10.37 -29.94 20.04
C TYR A 53 -11.87 -30.16 20.24
N VAL A 54 -12.60 -30.57 19.20
CA VAL A 54 -14.05 -30.81 19.30
C VAL A 54 -14.29 -32.31 19.46
N LEU A 55 -13.85 -33.12 18.50
CA LEU A 55 -14.08 -34.57 18.51
C LEU A 55 -13.21 -35.30 19.54
N GLY A 56 -11.92 -34.96 19.63
CA GLY A 56 -11.02 -35.53 20.64
C GLY A 56 -11.55 -35.31 22.07
N ARG A 57 -12.05 -34.10 22.35
CA ARG A 57 -12.68 -33.78 23.64
C ARG A 57 -13.98 -34.55 23.87
N ALA A 58 -14.83 -34.70 22.85
CA ALA A 58 -16.05 -35.51 22.95
C ALA A 58 -15.76 -36.99 23.21
N ARG A 59 -14.61 -37.49 22.73
CA ARG A 59 -14.10 -38.86 22.99
C ARG A 59 -13.40 -39.02 24.34
N GLY A 60 -13.31 -37.95 25.15
CA GLY A 60 -12.61 -37.97 26.44
C GLY A 60 -11.09 -37.97 26.32
N GLN A 61 -10.52 -37.68 25.14
CA GLN A 61 -9.07 -37.54 24.99
C GLN A 61 -8.59 -36.25 25.67
N PRO A 62 -7.55 -36.30 26.51
CA PRO A 62 -7.01 -35.12 27.14
C PRO A 62 -6.28 -34.25 26.10
N ALA A 63 -6.75 -33.00 25.90
CA ALA A 63 -6.06 -32.04 25.05
C ALA A 63 -4.75 -31.57 25.71
N GLU A 64 -3.68 -31.50 24.92
CA GLU A 64 -2.38 -31.02 25.39
C GLU A 64 -2.48 -29.55 25.85
N LYS A 65 -1.89 -29.25 27.01
CA LYS A 65 -1.90 -27.90 27.58
C LYS A 65 -0.73 -27.09 26.98
N PRO A 66 -0.93 -25.81 26.62
CA PRO A 66 -2.14 -25.01 26.86
C PRO A 66 -3.23 -25.24 25.79
N ALA A 67 -4.39 -25.76 26.23
CA ALA A 67 -5.53 -25.97 25.35
C ALA A 67 -6.31 -24.64 25.16
N PRO A 68 -6.79 -24.35 23.93
CA PRO A 68 -7.59 -23.16 23.68
C PRO A 68 -8.90 -23.21 24.48
N SER A 69 -9.32 -22.04 24.97
CA SER A 69 -10.63 -21.92 25.63
C SER A 69 -11.77 -22.14 24.63
N SER A 70 -12.94 -22.57 25.11
CA SER A 70 -14.14 -22.73 24.26
C SER A 70 -14.47 -21.44 23.48
N ARG A 71 -14.29 -20.27 24.12
CA ARG A 71 -14.48 -18.97 23.47
C ARG A 71 -13.49 -18.72 22.33
N MET A 72 -12.24 -19.20 22.45
CA MET A 72 -11.25 -19.11 21.37
C MET A 72 -11.62 -20.01 20.20
N CYS A 73 -12.04 -21.25 20.47
CA CYS A 73 -12.50 -22.17 19.43
C CYS A 73 -13.71 -21.59 18.68
N ALA A 74 -14.73 -21.11 19.40
CA ALA A 74 -15.91 -20.48 18.79
C ALA A 74 -15.54 -19.28 17.90
N ARG A 75 -14.59 -18.45 18.33
CA ARG A 75 -14.08 -17.34 17.50
C ARG A 75 -13.34 -17.81 16.26
N ALA A 76 -12.57 -18.89 16.36
CA ALA A 76 -11.86 -19.47 15.23
C ALA A 76 -12.87 -20.00 14.18
N HIS A 77 -13.88 -20.76 14.60
CA HIS A 77 -14.95 -21.22 13.70
C HIS A 77 -15.69 -20.06 13.04
N ALA A 78 -16.11 -19.06 13.80
CA ALA A 78 -16.78 -17.89 13.23
C ALA A 78 -15.89 -17.08 12.26
N ALA A 79 -14.56 -17.15 12.41
CA ALA A 79 -13.63 -16.56 11.45
C ALA A 79 -13.53 -17.40 10.17
N ILE A 80 -13.41 -18.72 10.29
CA ILE A 80 -13.34 -19.67 9.17
C ILE A 80 -14.66 -19.68 8.38
N GLU A 81 -15.79 -19.62 9.08
CA GLU A 81 -17.11 -19.53 8.47
C GLU A 81 -17.23 -18.28 7.60
N ARG A 82 -16.85 -17.11 8.13
CA ARG A 82 -16.85 -15.86 7.33
C ARG A 82 -15.83 -15.87 6.19
N ALA A 83 -14.69 -16.51 6.39
CA ALA A 83 -13.65 -16.54 5.36
C ALA A 83 -13.99 -17.50 4.21
N LEU A 84 -14.56 -18.69 4.51
CA LEU A 84 -14.61 -19.81 3.56
C LEU A 84 -15.96 -20.53 3.44
N LEU A 85 -16.64 -20.82 4.55
CA LEU A 85 -17.79 -21.75 4.53
C LEU A 85 -19.15 -21.04 4.37
N GLY A 86 -19.23 -19.78 4.74
CA GLY A 86 -20.46 -18.99 4.69
C GLY A 86 -20.92 -18.73 3.25
N ARG A 87 -22.24 -18.56 3.06
CA ARG A 87 -22.83 -18.27 1.73
C ARG A 87 -22.26 -17.02 1.07
N ALA A 88 -21.90 -16.03 1.88
CA ALA A 88 -21.28 -14.78 1.46
C ALA A 88 -19.85 -14.68 2.00
N CYS A 89 -19.09 -15.78 1.97
CA CYS A 89 -17.73 -15.78 2.46
C CYS A 89 -16.78 -14.97 1.56
N HIS A 90 -15.67 -14.51 2.12
CA HIS A 90 -14.69 -13.70 1.40
C HIS A 90 -14.10 -14.43 0.18
N TYR A 91 -13.87 -15.75 0.27
CA TYR A 91 -13.37 -16.55 -0.84
C TYR A 91 -14.30 -16.48 -2.07
N THR A 92 -15.60 -16.67 -1.86
CA THR A 92 -16.60 -16.64 -2.95
C THR A 92 -16.71 -15.25 -3.55
N GLN A 93 -16.77 -14.21 -2.72
CA GLN A 93 -16.82 -12.82 -3.20
C GLN A 93 -15.59 -12.48 -4.06
N LEU A 94 -14.40 -12.87 -3.60
CA LEU A 94 -13.17 -12.57 -4.32
C LEU A 94 -13.06 -13.35 -5.63
N THR A 95 -13.47 -14.62 -5.64
CA THR A 95 -13.53 -15.43 -6.87
C THR A 95 -14.49 -14.80 -7.89
N GLN A 96 -15.68 -14.38 -7.44
CA GLN A 96 -16.67 -13.71 -8.29
C GLN A 96 -16.13 -12.40 -8.87
N LEU A 97 -15.43 -11.58 -8.07
CA LEU A 97 -14.83 -10.34 -8.56
C LEU A 97 -13.74 -10.59 -9.61
N VAL A 98 -12.96 -11.66 -9.47
CA VAL A 98 -11.96 -12.05 -10.47
C VAL A 98 -12.64 -12.49 -11.76
N ASP A 99 -13.69 -13.30 -11.68
CA ASP A 99 -14.46 -13.74 -12.85
C ASP A 99 -15.15 -12.57 -13.55
N GLU A 100 -15.71 -11.63 -12.78
CA GLU A 100 -16.27 -10.39 -13.29
C GLU A 100 -15.20 -9.58 -14.03
N LEU A 101 -14.02 -9.41 -13.43
CA LEU A 101 -12.91 -8.67 -14.05
C LEU A 101 -12.42 -9.35 -15.34
N LYS A 102 -12.35 -10.68 -15.37
CA LYS A 102 -12.03 -11.46 -16.59
C LYS A 102 -13.08 -11.24 -17.67
N SER A 103 -14.36 -11.37 -17.32
CA SER A 103 -15.46 -11.16 -18.26
C SER A 103 -15.47 -9.74 -18.82
N ARG A 104 -15.21 -8.72 -17.98
CA ARG A 104 -15.15 -7.32 -18.40
C ARG A 104 -13.96 -7.01 -19.29
N SER A 105 -12.83 -7.68 -19.09
CA SER A 105 -11.63 -7.52 -19.92
C SER A 105 -11.55 -8.49 -21.09
N ALA A 106 -12.59 -9.28 -21.35
CA ALA A 106 -12.60 -10.27 -22.42
C ALA A 106 -12.51 -9.61 -23.81
N PRO A 107 -11.58 -10.04 -24.69
CA PRO A 107 -11.39 -9.42 -26.01
C PRO A 107 -12.62 -9.52 -26.92
N GLU A 108 -13.48 -10.50 -26.69
CA GLU A 108 -14.75 -10.69 -27.42
C GLU A 108 -15.73 -9.52 -27.17
N ARG A 109 -15.55 -8.74 -26.11
CA ARG A 109 -16.35 -7.54 -25.85
C ARG A 109 -15.97 -6.36 -26.72
N LEU A 110 -14.79 -6.36 -27.35
CA LEU A 110 -14.25 -5.21 -28.06
C LEU A 110 -15.19 -4.64 -29.15
N PRO A 111 -15.83 -5.47 -30.01
CA PRO A 111 -16.74 -4.96 -31.04
C PRO A 111 -17.94 -4.21 -30.43
N HIS A 112 -18.53 -4.77 -29.38
CA HIS A 112 -19.68 -4.21 -28.67
C HIS A 112 -19.33 -2.90 -27.95
N VAL A 113 -18.13 -2.83 -27.35
CA VAL A 113 -17.63 -1.60 -26.71
C VAL A 113 -17.39 -0.51 -27.76
N ALA A 114 -16.78 -0.86 -28.89
CA ALA A 114 -16.53 0.09 -29.98
C ALA A 114 -17.83 0.63 -30.58
N GLU A 115 -18.80 -0.23 -30.82
CA GLU A 115 -20.16 0.13 -31.27
C GLU A 115 -20.84 1.05 -30.24
N GLY A 116 -20.83 0.67 -28.96
CA GLY A 116 -21.46 1.47 -27.90
C GLY A 116 -20.85 2.86 -27.70
N ILE A 117 -19.53 3.01 -27.90
CA ILE A 117 -18.85 4.31 -27.89
C ILE A 117 -19.25 5.12 -29.14
N SER A 118 -19.24 4.49 -30.31
CA SER A 118 -19.62 5.13 -31.58
C SER A 118 -21.05 5.69 -31.51
N ASP A 119 -22.01 4.88 -31.04
CA ASP A 119 -23.41 5.30 -30.87
C ASP A 119 -23.55 6.46 -29.89
N ALA A 120 -22.80 6.44 -28.78
CA ALA A 120 -22.84 7.50 -27.78
C ALA A 120 -22.24 8.81 -28.32
N CYS A 121 -21.15 8.73 -29.09
CA CYS A 121 -20.56 9.88 -29.78
C CYS A 121 -21.51 10.46 -30.83
N SER A 122 -22.14 9.63 -31.66
CA SER A 122 -23.14 10.05 -32.66
C SER A 122 -24.35 10.71 -31.99
N SER A 123 -24.84 10.13 -30.90
CA SER A 123 -25.95 10.71 -30.11
C SER A 123 -25.57 12.05 -29.49
N LEU A 124 -24.35 12.15 -28.94
CA LEU A 124 -23.85 13.39 -28.35
C LEU A 124 -23.72 14.48 -29.42
N GLN A 125 -23.18 14.12 -30.59
CA GLN A 125 -23.07 15.04 -31.72
C GLN A 125 -24.45 15.52 -32.19
N GLY A 126 -25.44 14.63 -32.27
CA GLY A 126 -26.81 15.00 -32.61
C GLY A 126 -27.42 15.99 -31.62
N ILE A 127 -27.18 15.81 -30.31
CA ILE A 127 -27.65 16.75 -29.28
C ILE A 127 -26.92 18.09 -29.38
N LEU A 128 -25.60 18.09 -29.55
CA LEU A 128 -24.82 19.33 -29.63
C LEU A 128 -25.08 20.11 -30.93
N GLY A 129 -25.51 19.42 -31.99
CA GLY A 129 -25.93 20.02 -33.25
C GLY A 129 -27.39 20.43 -33.31
N SER A 130 -28.22 20.10 -32.29
CA SER A 130 -29.65 20.41 -32.33
C SER A 130 -29.91 21.90 -32.20
N GLU A 131 -30.95 22.38 -32.88
CA GLU A 131 -31.39 23.78 -32.77
C GLU A 131 -31.76 24.14 -31.33
N GLU A 132 -32.38 23.22 -30.60
CA GLU A 132 -32.73 23.38 -29.19
C GLU A 132 -31.50 23.64 -28.33
N PHE A 133 -30.43 22.85 -28.51
CA PHE A 133 -29.19 23.05 -27.75
C PHE A 133 -28.55 24.38 -28.13
N ARG A 134 -28.43 24.67 -29.43
CA ARG A 134 -27.87 25.94 -29.94
C ARG A 134 -28.63 27.16 -29.43
N ALA A 135 -29.96 27.10 -29.35
CA ALA A 135 -30.78 28.17 -28.79
C ALA A 135 -30.48 28.45 -27.31
N HIS A 136 -30.05 27.45 -26.53
CA HIS A 136 -29.72 27.61 -25.12
C HIS A 136 -28.28 28.09 -24.86
N VAL A 137 -27.30 27.64 -25.65
CA VAL A 137 -25.89 28.08 -25.52
C VAL A 137 -25.58 29.38 -26.27
N GLY A 138 -26.42 29.75 -27.26
CA GLY A 138 -26.24 30.91 -28.11
C GLY A 138 -25.16 30.75 -29.18
N ASP A 139 -24.98 31.78 -30.00
CA ASP A 139 -24.09 31.79 -31.17
C ASP A 139 -22.58 31.70 -30.81
N SER A 140 -22.25 31.84 -29.53
CA SER A 140 -20.88 31.74 -29.01
C SER A 140 -20.34 30.30 -29.00
N PHE A 141 -21.18 29.29 -29.25
CA PHE A 141 -20.76 27.90 -29.25
C PHE A 141 -20.08 27.54 -30.59
N PRO A 142 -18.80 27.13 -30.58
CA PRO A 142 -18.07 26.87 -31.81
C PRO A 142 -18.61 25.63 -32.55
N GLU A 143 -18.46 25.61 -33.87
CA GLU A 143 -18.72 24.40 -34.66
C GLU A 143 -17.72 23.30 -34.27
N LEU A 144 -18.25 22.20 -33.74
CA LEU A 144 -17.44 21.06 -33.32
C LEU A 144 -17.09 20.16 -34.52
N PRO A 145 -15.88 19.57 -34.55
CA PRO A 145 -15.52 18.61 -35.58
C PRO A 145 -16.42 17.37 -35.52
N PHE A 146 -16.74 16.79 -36.68
CA PHE A 146 -17.51 15.55 -36.77
C PHE A 146 -16.75 14.39 -36.13
N LEU A 147 -17.30 13.81 -35.06
CA LEU A 147 -16.67 12.72 -34.31
C LEU A 147 -16.86 11.35 -34.96
N GLY A 148 -17.85 11.20 -35.84
CA GLY A 148 -18.19 9.94 -36.52
C GLY A 148 -17.50 9.69 -37.86
N GLY A 149 -16.64 10.61 -38.31
CA GLY A 149 -16.00 10.49 -39.62
C GLY A 149 -14.67 9.77 -39.52
N THR A 150 -14.59 8.51 -39.96
CA THR A 150 -13.35 8.06 -40.61
C THR A 150 -13.13 9.03 -41.76
N PRO A 151 -12.09 9.88 -41.75
CA PRO A 151 -11.80 10.69 -42.92
C PRO A 151 -11.61 9.69 -44.05
N SER A 152 -12.50 9.72 -45.04
CA SER A 152 -12.37 8.93 -46.26
C SER A 152 -11.18 9.49 -47.04
N SER A 153 -9.99 9.29 -46.49
CA SER A 153 -8.71 9.60 -47.08
C SER A 153 -8.40 8.47 -48.03
N ASN A 154 -8.86 8.60 -49.27
CA ASN A 154 -8.38 7.81 -50.42
C ASN A 154 -6.89 8.12 -50.78
N GLY A 155 -6.06 8.54 -49.82
CA GLY A 155 -4.64 8.84 -50.02
C GLY A 155 -3.75 8.06 -49.05
N ASP A 156 -3.03 7.09 -49.59
CA ASP A 156 -1.77 6.50 -49.09
C ASP A 156 -1.68 6.05 -47.61
N GLN A 157 -2.18 4.84 -47.30
CA GLN A 157 -1.89 4.12 -46.04
C GLN A 157 -0.92 2.93 -46.22
N SER A 158 0.18 3.10 -46.96
CA SER A 158 1.14 2.00 -47.20
C SER A 158 2.31 1.90 -46.21
N ALA A 159 2.40 2.70 -45.14
CA ALA A 159 3.67 2.84 -44.40
C ALA A 159 3.68 2.56 -42.88
N LEU A 160 2.58 2.13 -42.24
CA LEU A 160 2.53 2.07 -40.76
C LEU A 160 1.92 0.79 -40.18
N ARG A 161 2.26 -0.37 -40.76
CA ARG A 161 1.74 -1.66 -40.29
C ARG A 161 2.77 -2.66 -39.78
N ASP A 162 4.02 -2.25 -39.57
CA ASP A 162 5.01 -3.10 -38.91
C ASP A 162 5.51 -2.49 -37.61
N ARG A 163 5.64 -3.35 -36.60
CA ARG A 163 6.40 -3.16 -35.36
C ARG A 163 5.62 -2.75 -34.09
N ALA A 164 4.78 -3.67 -33.62
CA ALA A 164 4.56 -3.81 -32.19
C ALA A 164 4.34 -5.30 -31.84
N GLU A 165 5.38 -6.12 -32.04
CA GLU A 165 5.42 -7.43 -31.38
C GLU A 165 5.79 -7.25 -29.90
N PRO A 166 5.01 -7.82 -28.96
CA PRO A 166 5.39 -7.85 -27.56
C PRO A 166 6.46 -8.92 -27.36
N ARG A 167 7.73 -8.50 -27.21
CA ARG A 167 8.80 -9.39 -26.76
C ARG A 167 8.48 -9.90 -25.36
N ALA A 168 8.09 -11.17 -25.26
CA ALA A 168 7.99 -11.91 -24.02
C ALA A 168 9.39 -12.04 -23.39
N LEU A 169 9.57 -11.43 -22.23
CA LEU A 169 10.75 -11.58 -21.39
C LEU A 169 10.23 -11.66 -19.96
N LEU A 170 10.25 -12.88 -19.39
CA LEU A 170 10.69 -13.17 -18.03
C LEU A 170 10.38 -14.65 -17.69
N ASP A 171 11.45 -15.43 -17.61
CA ASP A 171 11.51 -16.77 -17.05
C ASP A 171 11.70 -16.62 -15.53
N VAL A 172 10.64 -16.81 -14.75
CA VAL A 172 10.67 -16.71 -13.28
C VAL A 172 10.86 -18.11 -12.71
N ARG A 173 12.11 -18.45 -12.37
CA ARG A 173 12.46 -19.64 -11.59
C ARG A 173 12.45 -19.30 -10.10
N THR A 174 11.46 -19.78 -9.36
CA THR A 174 11.44 -19.77 -7.89
C THR A 174 12.09 -21.04 -7.37
N SER A 175 13.27 -20.94 -6.74
CA SER A 175 13.86 -22.01 -5.94
C SER A 175 13.66 -21.68 -4.45
N THR A 176 13.13 -22.65 -3.71
CA THR A 176 12.78 -22.56 -2.29
C THR A 176 13.83 -23.31 -1.49
N GLU A 177 14.56 -22.61 -0.61
CA GLU A 177 15.33 -23.24 0.46
C GLU A 177 15.16 -22.44 1.77
N GLU A 178 14.68 -23.16 2.79
CA GLU A 178 14.65 -22.77 4.22
C GLU A 178 16.08 -22.75 4.79
N PRO A 179 16.37 -21.90 5.81
CA PRO A 179 16.62 -22.51 7.13
C PRO A 179 16.33 -21.67 8.40
N ALA A 180 15.90 -22.40 9.44
CA ALA A 180 16.30 -22.41 10.86
C ALA A 180 16.47 -21.10 11.68
N GLU A 181 15.66 -20.98 12.74
CA GLU A 181 15.87 -20.09 13.89
C GLU A 181 17.08 -20.48 14.76
N PRO A 182 17.62 -19.53 15.57
CA PRO A 182 17.45 -19.71 17.02
C PRO A 182 17.38 -18.41 17.87
N GLY A 183 16.62 -18.49 18.97
CA GLY A 183 17.17 -18.24 20.32
C GLY A 183 17.01 -16.85 20.94
N LEU A 184 16.02 -16.71 21.83
CA LEU A 184 15.99 -15.72 22.93
C LEU A 184 17.19 -15.90 23.89
N PRO A 185 17.60 -14.84 24.58
CA PRO A 185 17.34 -14.87 26.03
C PRO A 185 16.93 -13.52 26.66
N THR A 186 16.01 -13.65 27.61
CA THR A 186 15.63 -12.75 28.69
C THR A 186 16.76 -12.67 29.74
N LEU A 187 16.97 -11.53 30.43
CA LEU A 187 17.24 -11.44 31.89
C LEU A 187 17.52 -9.98 32.40
N LEU A 188 16.87 -9.67 33.54
CA LEU A 188 17.25 -8.85 34.72
C LEU A 188 17.32 -7.31 34.71
N ASP A 189 16.31 -6.74 35.37
CA ASP A 189 16.29 -6.14 36.73
C ASP A 189 17.11 -4.88 37.11
N ARG A 190 16.39 -3.97 37.78
CA ARG A 190 16.78 -2.93 38.77
C ARG A 190 17.78 -1.81 38.42
N ARG A 191 17.26 -0.56 38.41
CA ARG A 191 17.60 0.49 39.41
C ARG A 191 16.71 1.73 39.25
N ARG A 192 16.25 2.24 40.41
CA ARG A 192 15.45 3.46 40.58
C ARG A 192 16.42 4.60 40.90
N GLY A 193 16.37 5.71 40.15
CA GLY A 193 17.18 6.87 40.49
C GLY A 193 17.14 8.01 39.46
N SER A 194 16.67 9.16 39.96
CA SER A 194 17.00 10.55 39.64
C SER A 194 16.75 11.11 38.24
N ASP A 195 16.13 12.29 38.24
CA ASP A 195 16.09 13.26 37.15
C ASP A 195 17.50 13.68 36.78
N ASP A 196 17.83 13.64 35.50
CA ASP A 196 19.10 14.13 34.99
C ASP A 196 18.90 14.84 33.64
N GLN A 197 19.46 16.04 33.56
CA GLN A 197 19.45 16.91 32.39
C GLN A 197 20.46 16.40 31.37
N GLY A 198 20.09 16.41 30.09
CA GLY A 198 20.92 15.85 29.01
C GLY A 198 22.27 16.54 28.88
N VAL A 199 23.35 15.77 29.04
CA VAL A 199 24.73 16.14 28.70
C VAL A 199 25.04 15.57 27.32
N LEU A 200 25.45 16.43 26.39
CA LEU A 200 25.97 16.07 25.07
C LEU A 200 27.44 15.63 25.20
N MET A 201 27.75 14.35 24.95
CA MET A 201 29.11 13.90 24.64
C MET A 201 29.26 13.82 23.12
N THR A 202 30.30 14.47 22.58
CA THR A 202 30.63 14.44 21.15
C THR A 202 31.84 13.54 20.92
N ASP A 203 31.67 12.43 20.18
CA ASP A 203 32.78 11.62 19.67
C ASP A 203 33.23 12.02 18.25
N LEU A 204 34.45 11.58 17.94
CA LEU A 204 35.38 11.93 16.85
C LEU A 204 34.91 11.78 15.37
N LYS A 205 33.60 11.83 15.07
CA LYS A 205 33.07 11.97 13.70
C LYS A 205 32.04 13.10 13.52
N GLY A 206 31.86 13.95 14.52
CA GLY A 206 31.02 15.16 14.41
C GLY A 206 29.51 14.90 14.38
N LEU A 207 29.06 13.65 14.55
CA LEU A 207 27.68 13.31 14.85
C LEU A 207 27.56 13.07 16.36
N PRO A 208 26.52 13.61 17.03
CA PRO A 208 26.32 13.38 18.47
C PRO A 208 26.20 11.89 18.76
N SER A 209 26.96 11.41 19.75
CA SER A 209 27.14 9.97 20.04
C SER A 209 25.81 9.26 20.39
N GLU A 210 24.87 10.00 20.94
CA GLU A 210 23.50 9.55 21.20
C GLU A 210 22.60 10.78 21.34
N LEU A 211 21.53 10.86 20.56
CA LEU A 211 20.52 11.91 20.71
C LEU A 211 19.27 11.30 21.36
N ARG A 212 18.94 11.75 22.59
CA ARG A 212 17.83 11.21 23.39
C ARG A 212 16.86 12.31 23.78
N ALA A 213 15.57 12.06 23.60
CA ALA A 213 14.50 12.97 24.00
C ALA A 213 13.36 12.23 24.70
N THR A 214 12.67 12.91 25.61
CA THR A 214 11.37 12.47 26.10
C THR A 214 10.27 13.29 25.42
N VAL A 215 9.35 12.60 24.76
CA VAL A 215 8.34 13.20 23.87
C VAL A 215 6.93 12.74 24.25
N PHE A 216 5.92 13.47 23.81
CA PHE A 216 4.54 13.02 23.82
C PHE A 216 4.14 12.52 22.43
N ARG A 217 3.64 11.29 22.33
CA ARG A 217 3.00 10.82 21.10
C ARG A 217 1.66 11.51 20.96
N ILE A 218 1.44 12.19 19.84
CA ILE A 218 0.17 12.84 19.51
C ILE A 218 -0.59 12.03 18.45
N ARG A 219 -1.91 12.16 18.45
CA ARG A 219 -2.74 11.75 17.31
C ARG A 219 -3.34 13.01 16.69
N PRO A 220 -3.29 13.17 15.36
CA PRO A 220 -4.13 14.15 14.71
C PRO A 220 -5.58 13.72 14.94
N ASP A 221 -6.36 14.58 15.61
CA ASP A 221 -7.81 14.43 15.64
C ASP A 221 -8.41 15.25 14.50
N SER A 222 -9.54 14.76 13.98
CA SER A 222 -10.19 15.23 12.75
C SER A 222 -10.66 16.69 12.77
N ALA A 223 -10.66 17.36 13.92
CA ALA A 223 -11.42 18.60 14.08
C ALA A 223 -10.64 19.87 14.43
N THR A 224 -9.40 19.83 14.99
CA THR A 224 -8.45 20.98 15.19
C THR A 224 -7.52 20.80 16.39
N ALA A 225 -7.81 19.89 17.32
CA ALA A 225 -7.01 19.71 18.54
C ALA A 225 -6.03 18.54 18.43
N THR A 226 -4.74 18.79 18.71
CA THR A 226 -3.74 17.72 18.89
C THR A 226 -3.82 17.19 20.32
N PHE A 227 -4.21 15.93 20.49
CA PHE A 227 -4.25 15.30 21.81
C PHE A 227 -2.97 14.53 22.11
N ARG A 228 -2.31 14.88 23.22
CA ARG A 228 -1.21 14.11 23.80
C ARG A 228 -1.73 12.77 24.31
N ARG A 229 -1.29 11.66 23.72
CA ARG A 229 -1.77 10.31 24.05
C ARG A 229 -0.95 9.65 25.15
N ASP A 230 0.36 9.64 25.01
CA ASP A 230 1.28 9.00 25.94
C ASP A 230 2.70 9.55 25.83
N ARG A 231 3.45 9.49 26.94
CA ARG A 231 4.85 9.89 27.02
C ARG A 231 5.76 8.72 26.62
N ARG A 232 6.76 8.99 25.79
CA ARG A 232 7.72 8.00 25.26
C ARG A 232 9.13 8.59 25.25
N SER A 233 10.13 7.72 25.20
CA SER A 233 11.50 8.11 24.89
C SER A 233 11.82 7.79 23.43
N LEU A 234 12.54 8.71 22.78
CA LEU A 234 13.16 8.52 21.46
C LEU A 234 14.67 8.57 21.63
N VAL A 235 15.37 7.67 20.96
CA VAL A 235 16.83 7.64 20.93
C VAL A 235 17.30 7.42 19.49
N ILE A 236 18.21 8.27 19.01
CA ILE A 236 18.97 8.02 17.79
C ILE A 236 20.37 7.61 18.22
N SER A 237 20.76 6.38 17.91
CA SER A 237 22.08 5.83 18.22
C SER A 237 22.43 4.71 17.24
N GLY A 238 23.70 4.61 16.85
CA GLY A 238 24.19 3.52 16.00
C GLY A 238 23.46 3.38 14.64
N GLY A 239 23.02 4.49 14.05
CA GLY A 239 22.25 4.46 12.80
C GLY A 239 20.84 3.88 12.95
N LYS A 240 20.29 3.85 14.17
CA LYS A 240 18.92 3.40 14.43
C LYS A 240 18.13 4.48 15.16
N LEU A 241 16.84 4.57 14.83
CA LEU A 241 15.85 5.28 15.63
C LEU A 241 15.11 4.28 16.52
N LEU A 242 15.30 4.40 17.83
CA LEU A 242 14.66 3.58 18.85
C LEU A 242 13.48 4.34 19.46
N ILE A 243 12.30 3.74 19.39
CA ILE A 243 11.07 4.23 20.01
C ILE A 243 10.72 3.30 21.17
N PHE A 244 10.74 3.83 22.39
CA PHE A 244 10.50 3.05 23.59
C PHE A 244 9.00 2.89 23.90
N GLU A 245 8.68 1.89 24.73
CA GLU A 245 7.33 1.71 25.26
C GLU A 245 6.85 2.90 26.10
N LYS A 246 5.53 3.00 26.30
CA LYS A 246 4.92 4.09 27.09
C LYS A 246 5.56 4.16 28.48
N GLY A 247 6.18 5.29 28.79
CA GLY A 247 6.84 5.54 30.08
C GLY A 247 8.13 4.76 30.34
N SER A 248 8.57 3.91 29.41
CA SER A 248 9.82 3.14 29.55
C SER A 248 11.00 3.89 28.94
N ARG A 249 12.17 3.72 29.55
CA ARG A 249 13.47 4.22 29.05
C ARG A 249 14.40 3.10 28.56
N SER A 250 14.01 1.84 28.78
CA SER A 250 14.81 0.64 28.50
C SER A 250 14.13 -0.30 27.51
N ASP A 251 12.79 -0.38 27.53
CA ASP A 251 12.06 -1.35 26.71
C ASP A 251 11.76 -0.75 25.33
N VAL A 252 12.50 -1.21 24.32
CA VAL A 252 12.35 -0.77 22.94
C VAL A 252 11.09 -1.38 22.35
N LYS A 253 10.12 -0.54 21.97
CA LYS A 253 8.91 -0.97 21.26
C LYS A 253 9.17 -1.18 19.78
N LEU A 254 9.98 -0.31 19.19
CA LEU A 254 10.30 -0.30 17.78
C LEU A 254 11.72 0.20 17.59
N ALA A 255 12.52 -0.59 16.86
CA ALA A 255 13.79 -0.15 16.33
C ALA A 255 13.63 0.04 14.81
N VAL A 256 14.06 1.19 14.30
CA VAL A 256 14.00 1.53 12.88
C VAL A 256 15.43 1.73 12.40
N ASP A 257 15.88 0.91 11.46
CA ASP A 257 17.20 1.06 10.86
C ASP A 257 17.21 2.28 9.93
N LEU A 258 18.11 3.24 10.17
CA LEU A 258 18.27 4.42 9.34
C LEU A 258 19.35 4.18 8.28
N PRO A 259 19.17 4.69 7.06
CA PRO A 259 18.00 5.43 6.57
C PRO A 259 16.86 4.52 6.04
N ALA A 260 17.12 3.24 5.84
CA ALA A 260 16.25 2.37 5.03
C ALA A 260 14.84 2.10 5.60
N GLY A 261 14.62 2.29 6.91
CA GLY A 261 13.32 2.14 7.56
C GLY A 261 12.53 3.45 7.70
N LEU A 262 13.14 4.60 7.38
CA LEU A 262 12.49 5.90 7.46
C LEU A 262 12.04 6.34 6.07
N GLU A 263 10.74 6.49 5.88
CA GLU A 263 10.13 6.87 4.60
C GLU A 263 10.03 8.39 4.47
N ARG A 264 9.52 9.04 5.53
CA ARG A 264 9.28 10.48 5.55
C ARG A 264 9.56 11.03 6.94
N CYS A 265 10.24 12.17 6.98
CA CYS A 265 10.45 12.97 8.19
C CYS A 265 10.02 14.40 7.87
N SER A 266 9.11 14.97 8.65
CA SER A 266 8.69 16.36 8.50
C SER A 266 8.38 16.99 9.84
N ARG A 267 8.47 18.32 9.91
CA ARG A 267 8.25 19.09 11.13
C ARG A 267 7.08 20.07 10.92
N PRO A 268 5.82 19.62 11.06
CA PRO A 268 4.64 20.45 10.73
C PRO A 268 4.42 21.64 11.69
N GLY A 269 5.06 21.64 12.86
CA GLY A 269 5.02 22.74 13.83
C GLY A 269 6.34 22.86 14.57
N GLU A 270 6.52 23.90 15.38
CA GLU A 270 7.84 24.19 15.94
C GLU A 270 8.43 23.07 16.80
N SER A 271 7.59 22.45 17.63
CA SER A 271 7.92 21.36 18.55
C SER A 271 7.41 19.98 18.10
N ILE A 272 6.82 19.87 16.90
CA ILE A 272 6.18 18.63 16.44
C ILE A 272 7.00 18.01 15.32
N LEU A 273 7.40 16.75 15.52
CA LEU A 273 8.04 15.90 14.52
C LEU A 273 7.07 14.80 14.06
N GLU A 274 6.88 14.70 12.75
CA GLU A 274 6.11 13.63 12.12
C GLU A 274 7.03 12.70 11.33
N LEU A 275 6.85 11.40 11.56
CA LEU A 275 7.67 10.33 11.01
C LEU A 275 6.77 9.27 10.37
N SER A 276 7.01 8.95 9.10
CA SER A 276 6.50 7.72 8.47
C SER A 276 7.63 6.71 8.40
N VAL A 277 7.40 5.52 8.96
CA VAL A 277 8.39 4.44 8.97
C VAL A 277 7.81 3.18 8.32
N HIS A 278 8.68 2.45 7.62
CA HIS A 278 8.37 1.12 7.13
C HIS A 278 8.69 0.09 8.20
N ARG A 279 7.77 -0.84 8.40
CA ARG A 279 7.95 -1.98 9.27
C ARG A 279 7.74 -3.27 8.48
N LEU A 280 8.65 -4.22 8.65
CA LEU A 280 8.41 -5.59 8.22
C LEU A 280 7.45 -6.26 9.21
N PRO A 281 6.32 -6.83 8.74
CA PRO A 281 5.49 -7.69 9.58
C PRO A 281 6.33 -8.77 10.26
N ALA A 282 5.89 -9.24 11.43
CA ALA A 282 6.58 -10.34 12.11
C ALA A 282 6.59 -11.57 11.19
N GLY A 283 7.78 -12.09 10.89
CA GLY A 283 7.98 -13.23 9.98
C GLY A 283 8.12 -12.87 8.50
N ALA A 284 7.96 -11.61 8.10
CA ALA A 284 8.18 -11.18 6.72
C ALA A 284 9.65 -10.84 6.46
N LEU A 285 10.16 -11.30 5.33
CA LEU A 285 11.49 -10.92 4.83
C LEU A 285 11.39 -9.65 3.97
N ARG A 286 12.50 -8.93 3.86
CA ARG A 286 12.57 -7.69 3.06
C ARG A 286 12.25 -7.93 1.57
N CYS A 287 12.49 -9.14 1.07
CA CYS A 287 12.20 -9.54 -0.30
C CYS A 287 10.72 -9.83 -0.58
N ASP A 288 9.88 -9.97 0.45
CA ASP A 288 8.47 -10.35 0.27
C ASP A 288 7.62 -9.22 -0.31
N GLY A 289 8.17 -7.99 -0.38
CA GLY A 289 7.47 -6.81 -0.86
C GLY A 289 6.33 -6.34 0.05
N VAL A 290 6.14 -6.97 1.21
CA VAL A 290 5.12 -6.60 2.19
C VAL A 290 5.73 -5.67 3.23
N THR A 291 5.41 -4.38 3.15
CA THR A 291 5.79 -3.38 4.16
C THR A 291 4.56 -2.76 4.80
N GLU A 292 4.53 -2.73 6.13
CA GLU A 292 3.55 -1.94 6.88
C GLU A 292 4.06 -0.50 7.01
N HIS A 293 3.23 0.46 6.64
CA HIS A 293 3.50 1.87 6.85
C HIS A 293 2.91 2.32 8.17
N LYS A 294 3.69 3.03 8.97
CA LYS A 294 3.22 3.56 10.25
C LYS A 294 3.67 4.99 10.45
N SER A 295 2.69 5.89 10.53
CA SER A 295 2.92 7.28 10.89
C SER A 295 2.90 7.47 12.41
N TYR A 296 3.86 8.25 12.89
CA TYR A 296 3.96 8.73 14.26
C TYR A 296 4.14 10.24 14.25
N ALA A 297 3.43 10.92 15.15
CA ALA A 297 3.67 12.32 15.46
C ALA A 297 4.08 12.45 16.92
N PHE A 298 5.14 13.22 17.16
CA PHE A 298 5.75 13.42 18.48
C PHE A 298 5.89 14.90 18.77
N GLU A 299 5.44 15.31 19.95
CA GLU A 299 5.63 16.64 20.48
C GLU A 299 6.80 16.64 21.47
N PHE A 300 7.78 17.50 21.22
CA PHE A 300 8.99 17.68 22.01
C PHE A 300 8.79 18.74 23.08
N ALA A 301 9.57 18.64 24.16
CA ALA A 301 9.57 19.64 25.23
C ALA A 301 10.10 21.00 24.77
N SER A 302 10.98 21.03 23.76
CA SER A 302 11.50 22.27 23.17
C SER A 302 11.55 22.19 21.64
N PRO A 303 11.28 23.32 20.94
CA PRO A 303 11.45 23.40 19.48
C PRO A 303 12.86 23.07 19.01
N GLN A 304 13.87 23.47 19.80
CA GLN A 304 15.28 23.21 19.50
C GLN A 304 15.58 21.71 19.45
N MET A 305 15.05 20.93 20.41
CA MET A 305 15.25 19.48 20.42
C MET A 305 14.51 18.78 19.26
N ALA A 306 13.32 19.26 18.89
CA ALA A 306 12.61 18.77 17.71
C ALA A 306 13.43 19.02 16.42
N LYS A 307 14.02 20.21 16.31
CA LYS A 307 14.90 20.59 15.19
C LYS A 307 16.14 19.70 15.12
N GLU A 308 16.83 19.48 16.24
CA GLU A 308 18.01 18.60 16.29
C GLU A 308 17.70 17.17 15.85
N PHE A 309 16.59 16.59 16.33
CA PHE A 309 16.13 15.27 15.88
C PHE A 309 15.81 15.26 14.38
N HIS A 310 15.11 16.29 13.89
CA HIS A 310 14.77 16.41 12.48
C HIS A 310 16.02 16.47 11.60
N ASP A 311 16.99 17.30 11.95
CA ASP A 311 18.21 17.53 11.15
C ASP A 311 19.07 16.26 11.08
N VAL A 312 19.21 15.52 12.19
CA VAL A 312 19.90 14.22 12.19
C VAL A 312 19.19 13.19 11.32
N LEU A 313 17.86 13.09 11.40
CA LEU A 313 17.08 12.17 10.57
C LEU A 313 17.13 12.53 9.08
N GLN A 314 17.10 13.83 8.75
CA GLN A 314 17.25 14.32 7.37
C GLN A 314 18.65 14.04 6.82
N ALA A 315 19.70 14.21 7.62
CA ALA A 315 21.06 13.87 7.20
C ALA A 315 21.19 12.39 6.81
N HIS A 316 20.54 11.50 7.57
CA HIS A 316 20.46 10.08 7.19
C HIS A 316 19.70 9.87 5.88
N LEU A 317 18.55 10.51 5.67
CA LEU A 317 17.79 10.40 4.40
C LEU A 317 18.59 10.92 3.19
N GLY A 318 19.31 12.03 3.36
CA GLY A 318 20.19 12.59 2.33
C GLY A 318 21.35 11.67 1.96
N SER A 319 21.86 10.87 2.90
CA SER A 319 22.98 9.95 2.63
C SER A 319 22.65 8.81 1.65
N LEU A 320 21.37 8.45 1.48
CA LEU A 320 20.94 7.48 0.44
C LEU A 320 21.00 8.05 -0.96
N GLN A 321 20.86 9.38 -1.08
CA GLN A 321 21.07 10.08 -2.35
C GLN A 321 22.57 10.24 -2.54
N GLY A 322 23.26 9.11 -2.77
CA GLY A 322 24.68 9.13 -3.07
C GLY A 322 24.98 10.10 -4.22
N PRO A 323 26.23 10.62 -4.32
CA PRO A 323 26.65 11.62 -5.30
C PRO A 323 26.63 11.18 -6.78
N GLY A 324 25.86 10.14 -7.15
CA GLY A 324 25.98 9.40 -8.39
C GLY A 324 24.87 9.57 -9.43
N VAL A 325 23.86 10.41 -9.20
CA VAL A 325 22.88 10.75 -10.26
C VAL A 325 23.07 12.21 -10.64
N ILE A 326 23.99 12.44 -11.58
CA ILE A 326 24.15 13.73 -12.26
C ILE A 326 22.80 14.05 -12.90
N SER A 327 22.05 14.94 -12.26
CA SER A 327 20.87 15.55 -12.86
C SER A 327 21.35 16.30 -14.10
N GLY A 328 21.09 15.72 -15.27
CA GLY A 328 21.50 16.29 -16.56
C GLY A 328 21.00 17.74 -16.68
N PRO A 329 21.74 18.61 -17.37
CA PRO A 329 21.44 20.04 -17.43
C PRO A 329 20.02 20.25 -17.95
N ARG A 330 19.16 20.85 -17.13
CA ARG A 330 17.88 21.39 -17.56
C ARG A 330 18.16 22.41 -18.67
N ARG A 331 17.83 22.05 -19.92
CA ARG A 331 17.80 23.00 -21.04
C ARG A 331 16.88 24.15 -20.65
N ALA A 332 17.47 25.34 -20.51
CA ALA A 332 16.72 26.58 -20.48
C ALA A 332 16.02 26.74 -21.83
N THR A 333 14.70 26.63 -21.84
CA THR A 333 13.88 27.15 -22.94
C THR A 333 13.86 28.66 -22.82
N SER A 334 14.73 29.33 -23.59
CA SER A 334 14.58 30.74 -23.90
C SER A 334 13.30 30.93 -24.72
N ALA A 335 12.32 31.62 -24.14
CA ALA A 335 11.22 32.19 -24.89
C ALA A 335 11.68 33.50 -25.52
N SER A 336 11.50 33.59 -26.83
CA SER A 336 11.50 34.80 -27.65
C SER A 336 10.09 35.00 -28.18
#